data_AF-A0A833G0Z7-F1
#
_entry.id   AF-A0A833G0Z7-F1
#
_cell.length_a   1.000
_cell.length_b   1.000
_cell.length_c   1.000
_cell.angle_alpha   90.00
_cell.angle_beta   90.00
_cell.angle_gamma   90.00
#
_symmetry.space_group_name_H-M   'P 1'
#
loop_
_entity.id
_entity.type
_entity.pdbx_description
1 polymer ?
#
loop_
_entity_poly.entity_id
_entity_poly.type
_entity_poly.pdbx_seq_one_letter_code
_entity_poly.pdbx_strand_id
1 'polypeptide(L)'
;MISGTRLPSLDLGVIGNASAAALVDRRASIVWMCAPRMDGDPIFCRLLDDAEEGGSWSVAMDDVAACEQRYLRNTAVLETIQSDPDGNRLRITDFAPRFKALGRIFRPQTIIRIVEPLEGSPRVRVSLQPRYGYGAHRPDTTRGTNHIRFILGDQVMRLTTDAPVEFVQRGTPFLVDRPYAFILGADERLEQAPMTVARSFLEGTVAYWQEWVRYLSVPIDFQDVVIRSAITLKLCSHEETGGIVAALTTSIPEYGRSGRTWDYRFCWLRDSYFTVKALNLLGATKTMEDYLGYVSNVAAGLPDGYLQPLFGLGLERRLDETTVDTLPGYRGHGPVRSGNAAYAQVQNDGYGSVILA
;
A
#
# COMPACT_ATOMS: atom_id res chain seq x y z
N MET A 1 9.69 -31.01 4.32
CA MET A 1 10.72 -30.12 3.72
C MET A 1 10.51 -30.05 2.21
N ILE A 2 9.77 -29.05 1.73
CA ILE A 2 10.09 -28.21 0.55
C ILE A 2 9.43 -26.85 0.86
N SER A 3 10.02 -26.08 1.78
CA SER A 3 9.77 -24.65 1.85
C SER A 3 10.65 -24.03 0.77
N GLY A 4 10.25 -24.18 -0.49
CA GLY A 4 10.86 -23.43 -1.58
C GLY A 4 10.42 -21.99 -1.39
N THR A 5 11.26 -21.15 -0.79
CA THR A 5 11.08 -19.70 -0.81
C THR A 5 10.99 -19.29 -2.28
N ARG A 6 9.77 -19.03 -2.72
CA ARG A 6 9.51 -18.59 -4.09
C ARG A 6 10.07 -17.18 -4.20
N LEU A 7 10.92 -16.95 -5.20
CA LEU A 7 11.51 -15.63 -5.43
C LEU A 7 10.43 -14.55 -5.48
N PRO A 8 10.66 -13.35 -4.91
CA PRO A 8 9.73 -12.23 -4.96
C PRO A 8 9.21 -11.97 -6.39
N SER A 9 7.93 -11.65 -6.53
CA SER A 9 7.28 -11.32 -7.81
C SER A 9 6.81 -9.87 -7.81
N LEU A 10 6.79 -9.24 -8.98
CA LEU A 10 6.14 -7.93 -9.18
C LEU A 10 4.67 -8.06 -9.60
N ASP A 11 4.18 -9.29 -9.79
CA ASP A 11 2.75 -9.58 -9.97
C ASP A 11 2.03 -9.45 -8.61
N LEU A 12 1.78 -8.19 -8.24
CA LEU A 12 1.24 -7.77 -6.95
C LEU A 12 -0.06 -6.99 -7.15
N GLY A 13 -1.05 -7.23 -6.30
CA GLY A 13 -2.22 -6.38 -6.16
C GLY A 13 -1.91 -5.17 -5.29
N VAL A 14 -2.19 -3.97 -5.78
CA VAL A 14 -2.20 -2.74 -4.96
C VAL A 14 -3.55 -2.55 -4.28
N ILE A 15 -3.53 -2.23 -2.99
CA ILE A 15 -4.67 -1.69 -2.23
C ILE A 15 -4.28 -0.34 -1.64
N GLY A 16 -5.23 0.58 -1.46
CA GLY A 16 -4.93 1.88 -0.88
C GLY A 16 -6.12 2.84 -0.90
N ASN A 17 -5.91 4.04 -0.33
CA ASN A 17 -6.96 5.05 -0.19
C ASN A 17 -6.49 6.49 -0.40
N ALA A 18 -5.34 6.69 -1.06
CA ALA A 18 -4.65 7.98 -1.23
C ALA A 18 -4.04 8.58 0.06
N SER A 19 -4.10 7.86 1.18
CA SER A 19 -3.33 8.17 2.41
C SER A 19 -2.34 7.06 2.73
N ALA A 20 -2.74 5.81 2.52
CA ALA A 20 -1.91 4.61 2.65
C ALA A 20 -2.07 3.73 1.40
N ALA A 21 -1.02 2.97 1.10
CA ALA A 21 -1.02 1.97 0.04
C ALA A 21 -0.14 0.77 0.43
N ALA A 22 -0.57 -0.42 0.02
CA ALA A 22 0.12 -1.68 0.30
C ALA A 22 0.09 -2.59 -0.94
N LEU A 23 1.11 -3.42 -1.09
CA LEU A 23 1.22 -4.40 -2.17
C LEU A 23 1.05 -5.81 -1.63
N VAL A 24 0.11 -6.54 -2.22
CA VAL A 24 -0.34 -7.88 -1.84
C VAL A 24 0.13 -8.88 -2.90
N ASP A 25 0.79 -9.95 -2.49
CA ASP A 25 1.16 -11.03 -3.40
C ASP A 25 -0.02 -11.96 -3.72
N ARG A 26 0.19 -12.91 -4.65
CA ARG A 26 -0.83 -13.90 -5.06
C ARG A 26 -1.26 -14.87 -3.95
N ARG A 27 -0.58 -14.88 -2.81
CA ARG A 27 -0.89 -15.72 -1.63
C ARG A 27 -1.46 -14.90 -0.46
N ALA A 28 -1.95 -13.68 -0.73
CA ALA A 28 -2.52 -12.77 0.27
C ALA A 28 -1.53 -12.32 1.35
N SER A 29 -0.24 -12.24 1.02
CA SER A 29 0.75 -11.57 1.87
C SER A 29 0.92 -10.12 1.43
N ILE A 30 0.75 -9.17 2.35
CA ILE A 30 1.24 -7.81 2.14
C ILE A 30 2.75 -7.85 2.32
N VAL A 31 3.46 -7.62 1.22
CA VAL A 31 4.92 -7.71 1.13
C VAL A 31 5.59 -6.35 1.11
N TRP A 32 4.81 -5.29 0.93
CA TRP A 32 5.27 -3.91 0.91
C TRP A 32 4.21 -2.95 1.43
N MET A 33 4.58 -2.08 2.37
CA MET A 33 3.80 -0.94 2.82
C MET A 33 4.74 0.01 3.55
N CYS A 34 4.58 1.31 3.32
CA CYS A 34 5.25 2.35 4.09
C CYS A 34 4.27 2.99 5.07
N ALA A 35 4.77 3.43 6.22
CA ALA A 35 3.99 4.16 7.20
C ALA A 35 4.84 5.26 7.87
N PRO A 36 4.24 6.39 8.28
CA PRO A 36 2.83 6.71 8.10
C PRO A 36 2.52 7.15 6.66
N ARG A 37 3.51 7.74 5.97
CA ARG A 37 3.39 8.18 4.58
C ARG A 37 3.91 7.13 3.59
N MET A 38 3.42 7.19 2.36
CA MET A 38 3.86 6.29 1.28
C MET A 38 5.33 6.49 0.86
N ASP A 39 5.93 7.63 1.19
CA ASP A 39 7.35 7.95 1.00
C ASP A 39 8.19 7.82 2.28
N GLY A 40 7.60 7.28 3.35
CA GLY A 40 8.22 7.09 4.66
C GLY A 40 8.95 5.74 4.81
N ASP A 41 9.15 5.32 6.06
CA ASP A 41 9.82 4.05 6.39
C ASP A 41 8.94 2.84 5.97
N PRO A 42 9.49 1.84 5.25
CA PRO A 42 8.76 0.63 4.92
C PRO A 42 8.58 -0.27 6.16
N ILE A 43 7.33 -0.48 6.58
CA ILE A 43 6.99 -1.38 7.69
C ILE A 43 6.90 -2.84 7.27
N PHE A 44 6.72 -3.10 5.96
CA PHE A 44 6.88 -4.41 5.35
C PHE A 44 7.88 -4.28 4.21
N CYS A 45 8.97 -5.05 4.29
CA CYS A 45 10.07 -5.01 3.33
C CYS A 45 10.25 -6.34 2.59
N ARG A 46 9.32 -7.29 2.71
CA ARG A 46 9.44 -8.62 2.07
C ARG A 46 9.62 -8.58 0.54
N LEU A 47 9.27 -7.46 -0.10
CA LEU A 47 9.58 -7.24 -1.52
C LEU A 47 11.09 -7.07 -1.80
N LEU A 48 11.83 -6.48 -0.86
CA LEU A 48 13.28 -6.20 -0.95
C LEU A 48 14.14 -7.14 -0.11
N ASP A 49 13.52 -7.95 0.74
CA ASP A 49 14.16 -9.01 1.51
C ASP A 49 13.27 -10.26 1.46
N ASP A 50 13.68 -11.27 0.69
CA ASP A 50 12.89 -12.48 0.48
C ASP A 50 12.87 -13.42 1.70
N ALA A 51 13.69 -13.13 2.71
CA ALA A 51 13.65 -13.81 3.99
C ALA A 51 12.37 -13.47 4.77
N GLU A 52 12.06 -14.28 5.79
CA GLU A 52 11.05 -13.92 6.79
C GLU A 52 11.44 -12.64 7.57
N GLU A 53 12.71 -12.24 7.51
CA GLU A 53 13.25 -11.10 8.25
C GLU A 53 12.75 -9.76 7.71
N GLY A 54 12.51 -9.64 6.41
CA GLY A 54 12.02 -8.43 5.74
C GLY A 54 10.68 -7.91 6.23
N GLY A 55 9.91 -8.75 6.93
CA GLY A 55 8.62 -8.35 7.49
C GLY A 55 7.51 -8.28 6.46
N SER A 56 6.37 -8.86 6.84
CA SER A 56 5.18 -8.95 6.01
C SER A 56 3.96 -9.15 6.88
N TRP A 57 2.79 -9.03 6.27
CA TRP A 57 1.55 -9.50 6.87
C TRP A 57 0.93 -10.57 5.99
N SER A 58 0.91 -11.83 6.43
CA SER A 58 0.38 -12.96 5.66
C SER A 58 -0.81 -13.60 6.36
N VAL A 59 -1.79 -14.03 5.56
CA VAL A 59 -2.85 -14.95 5.97
C VAL A 59 -2.76 -16.16 5.05
N ALA A 60 -2.42 -17.31 5.59
CA ALA A 60 -2.24 -18.54 4.81
C ALA A 60 -3.05 -19.67 5.42
N MET A 61 -3.82 -20.37 4.59
CA MET A 61 -4.43 -21.63 4.97
C MET A 61 -3.35 -22.70 5.18
N ASP A 62 -3.65 -23.73 5.94
CA ASP A 62 -2.82 -24.94 5.95
C ASP A 62 -2.88 -25.61 4.56
N ASP A 63 -1.75 -26.15 4.09
CA ASP A 63 -1.64 -26.92 2.83
C ASP A 63 -2.27 -26.29 1.57
N VAL A 64 -2.15 -24.96 1.41
CA VAL A 64 -2.65 -24.22 0.23
C VAL A 64 -2.16 -24.86 -1.07
N ALA A 65 -3.10 -25.37 -1.86
CA ALA A 65 -2.89 -25.93 -3.18
C ALA A 65 -3.09 -24.90 -4.29
N ALA A 66 -4.08 -24.01 -4.15
CA ALA A 66 -4.43 -23.01 -5.15
C ALA A 66 -4.72 -21.64 -4.53
N CYS A 67 -4.42 -20.58 -5.29
CA CYS A 67 -4.82 -19.21 -4.99
C CYS A 67 -5.39 -18.53 -6.23
N GLU A 68 -6.56 -17.92 -6.10
CA GLU A 68 -7.18 -17.08 -7.12
C GLU A 68 -7.28 -15.66 -6.57
N GLN A 69 -6.84 -14.68 -7.33
CA GLN A 69 -6.84 -13.29 -6.90
C GLN A 69 -7.50 -12.40 -7.95
N ARG A 70 -8.39 -11.53 -7.51
CA ARG A 70 -9.09 -10.56 -8.36
C ARG A 70 -9.46 -9.31 -7.59
N TYR A 71 -9.59 -8.21 -8.29
CA TYR A 71 -10.24 -7.03 -7.72
C TYR A 71 -11.76 -7.20 -7.77
N LEU A 72 -12.45 -6.71 -6.74
CA LEU A 72 -13.89 -6.47 -6.86
C LEU A 72 -14.10 -5.42 -7.98
N ARG A 73 -15.08 -5.68 -8.85
CA ARG A 73 -15.30 -4.92 -10.08
C ARG A 73 -15.32 -3.42 -9.80
N ASN A 74 -14.48 -2.68 -10.53
CA ASN A 74 -14.36 -1.22 -10.49
C ASN A 74 -13.96 -0.68 -9.10
N THR A 75 -13.11 -1.40 -8.36
CA THR A 75 -12.62 -0.96 -7.04
C THR A 75 -11.11 -1.18 -6.84
N ALA A 76 -10.58 -0.64 -5.74
CA ALA A 76 -9.27 -1.00 -5.19
C ALA A 76 -9.37 -2.06 -4.07
N VAL A 77 -10.46 -2.82 -4.00
CA VAL A 77 -10.64 -3.92 -3.04
C VAL A 77 -10.18 -5.22 -3.68
N LEU A 78 -9.26 -5.92 -3.04
CA LEU A 78 -8.65 -7.14 -3.54
C LEU A 78 -9.24 -8.36 -2.83
N GLU A 79 -9.67 -9.35 -3.59
CA GLU A 79 -10.15 -10.63 -3.10
C GLU A 79 -9.13 -11.70 -3.47
N THR A 80 -8.67 -12.46 -2.48
CA THR A 80 -7.85 -13.67 -2.68
C THR A 80 -8.59 -14.87 -2.10
N ILE A 81 -8.85 -15.88 -2.94
CA ILE A 81 -9.41 -17.16 -2.51
C ILE A 81 -8.27 -18.16 -2.40
N GLN A 82 -8.17 -18.85 -1.26
CA GLN A 82 -7.24 -19.96 -1.05
C GLN A 82 -8.02 -21.27 -0.98
N SER A 83 -7.44 -22.34 -1.54
CA SER A 83 -8.04 -23.69 -1.55
C SER A 83 -6.99 -24.75 -1.26
N ASP A 84 -7.34 -25.77 -0.49
CA ASP A 84 -6.49 -26.93 -0.18
C ASP A 84 -6.95 -28.16 -0.97
N PRO A 85 -6.20 -29.28 -0.95
CA PRO A 85 -6.59 -30.52 -1.62
C PRO A 85 -7.82 -31.22 -1.01
N ASP A 86 -8.15 -30.91 0.25
CA ASP A 86 -9.23 -31.55 0.99
C ASP A 86 -10.59 -30.85 0.74
N GLY A 87 -10.60 -29.79 -0.07
CA GLY A 87 -11.81 -29.05 -0.45
C GLY A 87 -12.16 -27.91 0.49
N ASN A 88 -11.30 -27.56 1.45
CA ASN A 88 -11.51 -26.36 2.25
C ASN A 88 -11.16 -25.12 1.44
N ARG A 89 -11.98 -24.09 1.57
CA ARG A 89 -11.80 -22.83 0.84
C ARG A 89 -12.11 -21.65 1.75
N LEU A 90 -11.33 -20.60 1.62
CA LEU A 90 -11.56 -19.32 2.30
C LEU A 90 -11.33 -18.15 1.37
N ARG A 91 -11.94 -17.01 1.71
CA ARG A 91 -11.76 -15.72 1.07
C ARG A 91 -11.00 -14.79 2.00
N ILE A 92 -10.06 -14.03 1.45
CA ILE A 92 -9.39 -12.89 2.09
C ILE A 92 -9.74 -11.65 1.28
N THR A 93 -10.38 -10.68 1.92
CA THR A 93 -10.73 -9.39 1.31
C THR A 93 -9.84 -8.31 1.91
N ASP A 94 -8.91 -7.77 1.12
CA ASP A 94 -7.96 -6.73 1.52
C ASP A 94 -8.37 -5.37 0.94
N PHE A 95 -8.39 -4.32 1.77
CA PHE A 95 -8.67 -2.95 1.32
C PHE A 95 -8.16 -1.90 2.31
N ALA A 96 -8.08 -0.65 1.83
CA ALA A 96 -7.90 0.53 2.68
C ALA A 96 -9.20 1.35 2.67
N PRO A 97 -9.77 1.73 3.83
CA PRO A 97 -11.06 2.41 3.89
C PRO A 97 -11.06 3.75 3.16
N ARG A 98 -12.06 3.98 2.31
CA ARG A 98 -12.25 5.26 1.60
C ARG A 98 -13.72 5.53 1.30
N PHE A 99 -14.33 6.49 1.96
CA PHE A 99 -15.73 6.85 1.69
C PHE A 99 -16.08 8.24 2.22
N LYS A 100 -17.23 8.79 1.82
CA LYS A 100 -17.75 10.04 2.38
C LYS A 100 -18.37 9.74 3.76
N ALA A 101 -17.91 10.43 4.80
CA ALA A 101 -18.49 10.36 6.13
C ALA A 101 -18.35 11.72 6.84
N LEU A 102 -19.38 12.12 7.59
CA LEU A 102 -19.39 13.37 8.35
C LEU A 102 -18.98 14.60 7.51
N GLY A 103 -19.45 14.68 6.27
CA GLY A 103 -19.19 15.79 5.36
C GLY A 103 -17.80 15.84 4.72
N ARG A 104 -16.94 14.83 4.96
CA ARG A 104 -15.58 14.77 4.38
C ARG A 104 -15.27 13.38 3.82
N ILE A 105 -14.17 13.27 3.07
CA ILE A 105 -13.61 11.98 2.68
C ILE A 105 -12.89 11.38 3.88
N PHE A 106 -13.38 10.25 4.37
CA PHE A 106 -12.74 9.42 5.37
C PHE A 106 -11.75 8.47 4.67
N ARG A 107 -10.46 8.63 4.96
CA ARG A 107 -9.33 7.89 4.37
C ARG A 107 -8.19 7.68 5.38
N PRO A 108 -8.42 6.91 6.46
CA PRO A 108 -7.42 6.70 7.52
C PRO A 108 -6.20 5.94 7.00
N GLN A 109 -5.05 6.04 7.66
CA GLN A 109 -3.87 5.20 7.40
C GLN A 109 -4.10 3.78 7.97
N THR A 110 -5.06 3.07 7.39
CA THR A 110 -5.54 1.78 7.89
C THR A 110 -5.68 0.80 6.74
N ILE A 111 -5.19 -0.42 6.96
CA ILE A 111 -5.46 -1.57 6.11
C ILE A 111 -6.38 -2.53 6.86
N ILE A 112 -7.43 -2.98 6.18
CA ILE A 112 -8.40 -3.94 6.71
C ILE A 112 -8.33 -5.22 5.90
N ARG A 113 -8.37 -6.34 6.62
CA ARG A 113 -8.53 -7.67 6.05
C ARG A 113 -9.72 -8.37 6.68
N ILE A 114 -10.55 -8.98 5.84
CA ILE A 114 -11.64 -9.86 6.27
C ILE A 114 -11.33 -11.26 5.77
N VAL A 115 -11.27 -12.24 6.66
CA VAL A 115 -11.01 -13.65 6.37
C VAL A 115 -12.28 -14.44 6.62
N GLU A 116 -12.85 -15.04 5.60
CA GLU A 116 -14.16 -15.70 5.65
C GLU A 116 -14.07 -17.14 5.11
N PRO A 117 -14.66 -18.14 5.78
CA PRO A 117 -14.75 -19.47 5.23
C PRO A 117 -15.76 -19.50 4.09
N LEU A 118 -15.44 -20.21 3.01
CA LEU A 118 -16.33 -20.43 1.87
C LEU A 118 -16.88 -21.86 1.88
N GLU A 119 -16.00 -22.83 2.07
CA GLU A 119 -16.32 -24.26 2.06
C GLU A 119 -15.45 -24.99 3.10
N GLY A 120 -16.01 -26.04 3.72
CA GLY A 120 -15.30 -26.87 4.67
C GLY A 120 -15.00 -26.20 6.01
N SER A 121 -13.86 -26.56 6.60
CA SER A 121 -13.39 -26.09 7.91
C SER A 121 -11.93 -25.63 7.81
N PRO A 122 -11.67 -24.57 7.02
CA PRO A 122 -10.31 -24.13 6.74
C PRO A 122 -9.61 -23.63 8.01
N ARG A 123 -8.32 -23.98 8.15
CA ARG A 123 -7.46 -23.48 9.22
C ARG A 123 -6.45 -22.50 8.66
N VAL A 124 -6.23 -21.39 9.36
CA VAL A 124 -5.31 -20.33 8.92
C VAL A 124 -4.23 -20.03 9.94
N ARG A 125 -3.04 -19.74 9.43
CA ARG A 125 -1.98 -19.03 10.12
C ARG A 125 -1.97 -17.57 9.70
N VAL A 126 -2.07 -16.68 10.68
CA VAL A 126 -1.85 -15.24 10.49
C VAL A 126 -0.46 -14.89 11.02
N SER A 127 0.37 -14.26 10.20
CA SER A 127 1.69 -13.76 10.60
C SER A 127 1.75 -12.27 10.28
N LEU A 128 1.81 -11.43 11.31
CA LEU A 128 1.95 -9.99 11.17
C LEU A 128 3.29 -9.58 11.77
N GLN A 129 4.24 -9.24 10.91
CA GLN A 129 5.62 -8.99 11.27
C GLN A 129 6.09 -7.65 10.71
N PRO A 130 5.64 -6.52 11.24
CA PRO A 130 6.16 -5.22 10.80
C PRO A 130 7.61 -5.03 11.25
N ARG A 131 8.30 -4.11 10.58
CA ARG A 131 9.68 -3.68 10.85
C ARG A 131 9.76 -2.16 10.86
N TYR A 132 10.88 -1.62 11.31
CA TYR A 132 11.21 -0.20 11.16
C TYR A 132 12.71 -0.02 10.96
N GLY A 133 13.11 1.18 10.52
CA GLY A 133 14.48 1.50 10.14
C GLY A 133 14.90 0.72 8.89
N TYR A 134 14.06 0.69 7.86
CA TYR A 134 14.28 -0.10 6.64
C TYR A 134 14.60 -1.58 6.92
N GLY A 135 13.74 -2.24 7.69
CA GLY A 135 13.89 -3.66 8.01
C GLY A 135 14.89 -3.97 9.13
N ALA A 136 15.67 -3.00 9.62
CA ALA A 136 16.74 -3.23 10.59
C ALA A 136 16.25 -3.74 11.96
N HIS A 137 15.03 -3.36 12.34
CA HIS A 137 14.55 -3.57 13.69
C HIS A 137 13.18 -4.23 13.74
N ARG A 138 13.01 -5.11 14.73
CA ARG A 138 11.72 -5.68 15.12
C ARG A 138 11.09 -4.77 16.19
N PRO A 139 9.78 -4.46 16.08
CA PRO A 139 9.13 -3.61 17.07
C PRO A 139 8.95 -4.33 18.40
N ASP A 140 9.01 -3.58 19.48
CA ASP A 140 8.42 -4.01 20.75
C ASP A 140 6.90 -4.10 20.60
N THR A 141 6.31 -5.05 21.33
CA THR A 141 4.87 -5.30 21.27
C THR A 141 4.20 -5.23 22.63
N THR A 142 3.01 -4.66 22.66
CA THR A 142 2.08 -4.78 23.80
C THR A 142 0.76 -5.31 23.29
N ARG A 143 -0.04 -5.93 24.15
CA ARG A 143 -1.35 -6.46 23.76
C ARG A 143 -2.44 -6.18 24.79
N GLY A 144 -3.67 -6.10 24.30
CA GLY A 144 -4.88 -6.18 25.09
C GLY A 144 -5.73 -7.38 24.68
N THR A 145 -6.98 -7.42 25.14
CA THR A 145 -7.91 -8.53 24.87
C THR A 145 -8.21 -8.74 23.39
N ASN A 146 -8.21 -7.67 22.59
CA ASN A 146 -8.63 -7.66 21.20
C ASN A 146 -7.65 -6.95 20.26
N HIS A 147 -6.44 -6.63 20.75
CA HIS A 147 -5.49 -5.85 19.96
C HIS A 147 -4.03 -6.13 20.31
N ILE A 148 -3.16 -5.86 19.34
CA ILE A 148 -1.69 -5.87 19.46
C ILE A 148 -1.20 -4.50 19.00
N ARG A 149 -0.30 -3.87 19.76
CA ARG A 149 0.38 -2.63 19.39
C ARG A 149 1.82 -2.97 19.02
N PHE A 150 2.31 -2.36 17.95
CA PHE A 150 3.68 -2.45 17.45
C PHE A 150 4.32 -1.07 17.57
N ILE A 151 5.40 -0.97 18.35
CA ILE A 151 6.15 0.27 18.55
C ILE A 151 7.25 0.32 17.49
N LEU A 152 7.05 1.14 16.47
CA LEU A 152 7.84 1.19 15.24
C LEU A 152 8.62 2.51 15.20
N GLY A 153 9.68 2.60 15.98
CA GLY A 153 10.42 3.86 16.15
C GLY A 153 9.59 4.90 16.91
N ASP A 154 9.27 6.00 16.25
CA ASP A 154 8.48 7.13 16.80
C ASP A 154 6.96 6.97 16.60
N GLN A 155 6.52 5.96 15.84
CA GLN A 155 5.12 5.68 15.58
C GLN A 155 4.65 4.39 16.25
N VAL A 156 3.34 4.31 16.54
CA VAL A 156 2.70 3.10 17.05
C VAL A 156 1.57 2.71 16.10
N MET A 157 1.61 1.45 15.65
CA MET A 157 0.49 0.85 14.91
C MET A 157 -0.24 -0.16 15.76
N ARG A 158 -1.57 -0.19 15.64
CA ARG A 158 -2.45 -1.12 16.34
C ARG A 158 -3.11 -2.05 15.34
N LEU A 159 -2.98 -3.35 15.56
CA LEU A 159 -3.88 -4.36 15.03
C LEU A 159 -5.04 -4.54 16.01
N THR A 160 -6.27 -4.32 15.57
CA THR A 160 -7.50 -4.71 16.31
C THR A 160 -8.20 -5.84 15.56
N THR A 161 -8.62 -6.88 16.28
CA THR A 161 -9.21 -8.08 15.67
C THR A 161 -10.20 -8.79 16.61
N ASP A 162 -11.12 -9.53 16.01
CA ASP A 162 -12.01 -10.49 16.67
C ASP A 162 -11.45 -11.93 16.66
N ALA A 163 -10.28 -12.14 16.05
CA ALA A 163 -9.54 -13.40 16.13
C ALA A 163 -8.85 -13.55 17.50
N PRO A 164 -8.53 -14.78 17.94
CA PRO A 164 -7.79 -14.99 19.17
C PRO A 164 -6.40 -14.33 19.12
N VAL A 165 -6.22 -13.26 19.90
CA VAL A 165 -4.96 -12.47 19.93
C VAL A 165 -3.74 -13.32 20.23
N GLU A 166 -3.85 -14.31 21.12
CA GLU A 166 -2.77 -15.25 21.44
C GLU A 166 -2.29 -16.02 20.20
N PHE A 167 -3.22 -16.46 19.33
CA PHE A 167 -2.89 -17.22 18.14
C PHE A 167 -2.27 -16.33 17.06
N VAL A 168 -2.80 -15.12 16.88
CA VAL A 168 -2.25 -14.13 15.95
C VAL A 168 -0.83 -13.74 16.35
N GLN A 169 -0.59 -13.48 17.64
CA GLN A 169 0.73 -13.07 18.12
C GLN A 169 1.79 -14.18 17.98
N ARG A 170 1.40 -15.44 18.17
CA ARG A 170 2.31 -16.59 18.05
C ARG A 170 2.40 -17.18 16.65
N GLY A 171 1.55 -16.77 15.71
CA GLY A 171 1.41 -17.45 14.42
C GLY A 171 0.86 -18.88 14.55
N THR A 172 0.04 -19.15 15.58
CA THR A 172 -0.58 -20.46 15.78
C THR A 172 -1.73 -20.64 14.78
N PRO A 173 -1.77 -21.74 14.00
CA PRO A 173 -2.90 -21.99 13.10
C PRO A 173 -4.21 -22.27 13.85
N PHE A 174 -5.31 -21.66 13.42
CA PHE A 174 -6.63 -21.82 14.03
C PHE A 174 -7.75 -21.95 12.99
N LEU A 175 -8.88 -22.54 13.40
CA LEU A 175 -10.05 -22.74 12.55
C LEU A 175 -10.73 -21.40 12.21
N VAL A 176 -11.07 -21.21 10.93
CA VAL A 176 -11.94 -20.13 10.47
C VAL A 176 -13.38 -20.65 10.42
N ASP A 177 -14.06 -20.61 11.56
CA ASP A 177 -15.45 -21.05 11.74
C ASP A 177 -16.48 -19.96 11.40
N ARG A 178 -16.02 -18.71 11.33
CA ARG A 178 -16.79 -17.52 10.97
C ARG A 178 -15.86 -16.48 10.35
N PRO A 179 -16.40 -15.39 9.79
CA PRO A 179 -15.61 -14.23 9.40
C PRO A 179 -14.78 -13.68 10.57
N TYR A 180 -13.50 -13.39 10.30
CA TYR A 180 -12.61 -12.65 11.19
C TYR A 180 -12.13 -11.37 10.51
N ALA A 181 -12.11 -10.26 11.25
CA ALA A 181 -11.63 -8.96 10.80
C ALA A 181 -10.31 -8.61 11.47
N PHE A 182 -9.40 -8.04 10.69
CA PHE A 182 -8.12 -7.55 11.13
C PHE A 182 -7.95 -6.11 10.64
N ILE A 183 -7.83 -5.17 11.57
CA ILE A 183 -7.76 -3.74 11.27
C ILE A 183 -6.42 -3.24 11.79
N LEU A 184 -5.48 -2.96 10.88
CA LEU A 184 -4.15 -2.45 11.19
C LEU A 184 -4.06 -0.97 10.80
N GLY A 185 -3.84 -0.09 11.77
CA GLY A 185 -3.72 1.36 11.52
C GLY A 185 -3.14 2.11 12.71
N ALA A 186 -3.47 3.39 12.83
CA ALA A 186 -3.11 4.23 13.97
C ALA A 186 -3.56 3.61 15.30
N ASP A 187 -2.93 4.00 16.41
CA ASP A 187 -3.20 3.47 17.76
C ASP A 187 -4.51 4.00 18.39
N GLU A 188 -5.60 3.90 17.64
CA GLU A 188 -6.94 4.33 18.02
C GLU A 188 -7.78 3.14 18.47
N ARG A 189 -8.77 3.37 19.34
CA ARG A 189 -9.69 2.32 19.78
C ARG A 189 -10.90 2.28 18.86
N LEU A 190 -11.46 1.11 18.66
CA LEU A 190 -12.74 0.96 17.97
C LEU A 190 -13.88 1.13 18.97
N GLU A 191 -14.94 1.83 18.54
CA GLU A 191 -16.18 1.99 19.32
C GLU A 191 -17.15 0.81 19.13
N GLN A 192 -16.94 0.00 18.10
CA GLN A 192 -17.77 -1.16 17.76
C GLN A 192 -16.90 -2.41 17.56
N ALA A 193 -17.55 -3.57 17.45
CA ALA A 193 -16.86 -4.82 17.16
C ALA A 193 -16.06 -4.73 15.84
N PRO A 194 -14.84 -5.33 15.77
CA PRO A 194 -13.99 -5.23 14.58
C PRO A 194 -14.68 -5.63 13.27
N MET A 195 -15.44 -6.72 13.27
CA MET A 195 -16.20 -7.16 12.08
C MET A 195 -17.25 -6.14 11.64
N THR A 196 -17.96 -5.51 12.58
CA THR A 196 -18.98 -4.49 12.28
C THR A 196 -18.35 -3.29 11.59
N VAL A 197 -17.23 -2.80 12.11
CA VAL A 197 -16.46 -1.70 11.51
C VAL A 197 -15.94 -2.11 10.13
N ALA A 198 -15.33 -3.29 10.03
CA ALA A 198 -14.75 -3.79 8.77
C ALA A 198 -15.80 -3.91 7.66
N ARG A 199 -16.99 -4.46 7.94
CA ARG A 199 -18.07 -4.58 6.96
C ARG A 199 -18.61 -3.21 6.53
N SER A 200 -18.87 -2.31 7.48
CA SER A 200 -19.33 -0.95 7.17
C SER A 200 -18.31 -0.20 6.30
N PHE A 201 -17.02 -0.31 6.63
CA PHE A 201 -15.96 0.33 5.86
C PHE A 201 -15.79 -0.31 4.48
N LEU A 202 -15.95 -1.62 4.36
CA LEU A 202 -15.91 -2.32 3.08
C LEU A 202 -17.05 -1.85 2.16
N GLU A 203 -18.28 -1.81 2.67
CA GLU A 203 -19.46 -1.34 1.92
C GLU A 203 -19.27 0.10 1.43
N GLY A 204 -18.87 1.01 2.33
CA GLY A 204 -18.57 2.40 1.98
C GLY A 204 -17.46 2.51 0.93
N THR A 205 -16.41 1.70 1.06
CA THR A 205 -15.26 1.71 0.15
C THR A 205 -15.63 1.20 -1.24
N VAL A 206 -16.40 0.12 -1.32
CA VAL A 206 -16.92 -0.41 -2.59
C VAL A 206 -17.82 0.63 -3.26
N ALA A 207 -18.77 1.21 -2.51
CA ALA A 207 -19.67 2.24 -3.02
C ALA A 207 -18.90 3.46 -3.55
N TYR A 208 -17.90 3.93 -2.79
CA TYR A 208 -17.05 5.05 -3.19
C TYR A 208 -16.35 4.78 -4.53
N TRP A 209 -15.69 3.63 -4.67
CA TRP A 209 -14.93 3.34 -5.89
C TRP A 209 -15.83 3.16 -7.10
N GLN A 210 -16.98 2.49 -6.93
CA GLN A 210 -17.95 2.32 -8.01
C GLN A 210 -18.57 3.67 -8.42
N GLU A 211 -18.87 4.54 -7.46
CA GLU A 211 -19.30 5.92 -7.72
C GLU A 211 -18.21 6.70 -8.46
N TRP A 212 -16.96 6.63 -8.00
CA TRP A 212 -15.84 7.33 -8.63
C TRP A 212 -15.62 6.89 -10.08
N VAL A 213 -15.62 5.57 -10.34
CA VAL A 213 -15.49 5.03 -11.70
C VAL A 213 -16.66 5.45 -12.59
N ARG A 214 -17.88 5.54 -12.05
CA ARG A 214 -19.07 5.99 -12.80
C ARG A 214 -18.95 7.42 -13.30
N TYR A 215 -18.18 8.27 -12.61
CA TYR A 215 -17.92 9.65 -13.03
C TYR A 215 -16.82 9.78 -14.10
N LEU A 216 -16.07 8.70 -14.36
CA LEU A 216 -15.02 8.74 -15.37
C LEU A 216 -15.61 8.70 -16.78
N SER A 217 -15.02 9.48 -17.68
CA SER A 217 -15.25 9.43 -19.12
C SER A 217 -14.49 8.25 -19.73
N VAL A 218 -14.88 7.02 -19.38
CA VAL A 218 -14.21 5.79 -19.83
C VAL A 218 -14.56 5.52 -21.30
N PRO A 219 -13.59 5.27 -22.19
CA PRO A 219 -13.85 4.86 -23.58
C PRO A 219 -14.60 3.51 -23.65
N ILE A 220 -15.17 3.19 -24.81
CA ILE A 220 -15.85 1.89 -25.02
C ILE A 220 -14.83 0.75 -25.10
N ASP A 221 -13.67 1.00 -25.71
CA ASP A 221 -12.59 0.02 -25.83
C ASP A 221 -11.73 -0.03 -24.57
N PHE A 222 -11.28 -1.23 -24.21
CA PHE A 222 -10.32 -1.47 -23.10
C PHE A 222 -10.75 -0.91 -21.74
N GLN A 223 -12.06 -0.88 -21.46
CA GLN A 223 -12.62 -0.31 -20.22
C GLN A 223 -11.97 -0.83 -18.94
N ASP A 224 -11.76 -2.14 -18.87
CA ASP A 224 -11.15 -2.82 -17.72
C ASP A 224 -9.72 -2.33 -17.47
N VAL A 225 -8.91 -2.22 -18.52
CA VAL A 225 -7.53 -1.73 -18.45
C VAL A 225 -7.48 -0.24 -18.08
N VAL A 226 -8.35 0.58 -18.68
CA VAL A 226 -8.42 2.02 -18.39
C VAL A 226 -8.85 2.28 -16.95
N ILE A 227 -9.94 1.64 -16.50
CA ILE A 227 -10.43 1.77 -15.12
C ILE A 227 -9.37 1.29 -14.14
N ARG A 228 -8.73 0.15 -14.41
CA ARG A 228 -7.71 -0.37 -13.51
C ARG A 228 -6.53 0.60 -13.38
N SER A 229 -6.05 1.12 -14.51
CA SER A 229 -4.95 2.10 -14.57
C SER A 229 -5.31 3.40 -13.85
N ALA A 230 -6.52 3.93 -14.08
CA ALA A 230 -6.98 5.17 -13.46
C ALA A 230 -7.04 5.06 -11.93
N ILE A 231 -7.54 3.94 -11.40
CA ILE A 231 -7.52 3.70 -9.96
C ILE A 231 -6.09 3.60 -9.45
N THR A 232 -5.19 2.86 -10.11
CA THR A 232 -3.79 2.73 -9.69
C THR A 232 -3.08 4.09 -9.64
N LEU A 233 -3.28 4.94 -10.65
CA LEU A 233 -2.79 6.32 -10.66
C LEU A 233 -3.35 7.14 -9.50
N LYS A 234 -4.66 7.01 -9.23
CA LYS A 234 -5.29 7.67 -8.07
C LYS A 234 -4.71 7.20 -6.73
N LEU A 235 -4.32 5.93 -6.61
CA LEU A 235 -3.68 5.39 -5.40
C LEU A 235 -2.26 5.94 -5.19
N CYS A 236 -1.59 6.42 -6.24
CA CYS A 236 -0.29 7.09 -6.14
C CYS A 236 -0.42 8.58 -5.75
N SER A 237 -1.62 9.15 -5.82
CA SER A 237 -1.88 10.53 -5.36
C SER A 237 -2.03 10.56 -3.85
N HIS A 238 -1.20 11.33 -3.15
CA HIS A 238 -1.35 11.61 -1.74
C HIS A 238 -2.29 12.81 -1.51
N GLU A 239 -3.58 12.55 -1.37
CA GLU A 239 -4.62 13.60 -1.34
C GLU A 239 -4.57 14.55 -0.13
N GLU A 240 -3.76 14.26 0.89
CA GLU A 240 -3.54 15.19 2.00
C GLU A 240 -2.69 16.39 1.57
N THR A 241 -1.65 16.13 0.77
CA THR A 241 -0.69 17.16 0.35
C THR A 241 -0.86 17.56 -1.11
N GLY A 242 -1.46 16.67 -1.93
CA GLY A 242 -1.57 16.79 -3.39
C GLY A 242 -0.37 16.24 -4.16
N GLY A 243 0.69 15.81 -3.46
CA GLY A 243 1.86 15.19 -4.09
C GLY A 243 1.52 13.83 -4.71
N ILE A 244 2.15 13.47 -5.82
CA ILE A 244 1.91 12.22 -6.53
C ILE A 244 3.22 11.46 -6.62
N VAL A 245 3.30 10.26 -6.04
CA VAL A 245 4.52 9.47 -6.13
C VAL A 245 4.68 8.86 -7.52
N ALA A 246 5.91 8.78 -8.01
CA ALA A 246 6.18 8.13 -9.29
C ALA A 246 5.97 6.60 -9.23
N ALA A 247 6.25 5.98 -8.07
CA ALA A 247 5.86 4.61 -7.76
C ALA A 247 5.65 4.43 -6.26
N LEU A 248 4.91 3.38 -5.87
CA LEU A 248 4.68 3.03 -4.46
C LEU A 248 5.87 2.30 -3.81
N THR A 249 6.94 2.03 -4.57
CA THR A 249 8.10 1.23 -4.14
C THR A 249 9.40 1.98 -4.30
N THR A 250 10.40 1.59 -3.50
CA THR A 250 11.80 1.94 -3.74
C THR A 250 12.56 0.74 -4.28
N SER A 251 13.67 0.98 -4.98
CA SER A 251 14.77 0.03 -5.16
C SER A 251 14.44 -1.23 -5.95
N ILE A 252 13.38 -1.20 -6.76
CA ILE A 252 13.16 -2.21 -7.80
C ILE A 252 14.09 -1.90 -8.97
N PRO A 253 14.90 -2.86 -9.45
CA PRO A 253 15.87 -2.59 -10.51
C PRO A 253 15.17 -2.30 -11.82
N GLU A 254 15.59 -1.23 -12.52
CA GLU A 254 15.13 -0.93 -13.89
C GLU A 254 15.40 -2.10 -14.85
N TYR A 255 16.54 -2.76 -14.67
CA TYR A 255 16.92 -3.95 -15.42
C TYR A 255 17.97 -4.79 -14.68
N GLY A 256 17.72 -6.10 -14.57
CA GLY A 256 18.69 -7.09 -14.11
C GLY A 256 19.42 -6.67 -12.82
N ARG A 257 20.75 -6.85 -12.81
CA ARG A 257 21.68 -6.45 -11.74
C ARG A 257 22.45 -5.18 -12.09
N SER A 258 21.80 -4.24 -12.77
CA SER A 258 22.43 -2.99 -13.23
C SER A 258 22.88 -2.06 -12.11
N GLY A 259 22.44 -2.30 -10.87
CA GLY A 259 22.57 -1.35 -9.77
C GLY A 259 21.64 -0.14 -9.94
N ARG A 260 20.72 -0.15 -10.93
CA ARG A 260 19.74 0.91 -11.21
C ARG A 260 18.44 0.75 -10.43
N THR A 261 18.49 1.04 -9.14
CA THR A 261 17.50 0.72 -8.10
C THR A 261 17.04 1.97 -7.32
N TRP A 262 16.47 2.97 -7.99
CA TRP A 262 16.22 4.27 -7.32
C TRP A 262 14.99 4.21 -6.42
N ASP A 263 14.90 5.14 -5.48
CA ASP A 263 13.66 5.38 -4.76
C ASP A 263 12.72 6.26 -5.58
N TYR A 264 11.60 5.68 -6.00
CA TYR A 264 10.58 6.33 -6.83
C TYR A 264 9.37 6.82 -6.01
N ARG A 265 9.45 6.76 -4.68
CA ARG A 265 8.32 7.16 -3.79
C ARG A 265 8.20 8.68 -3.62
N PHE A 266 8.86 9.48 -4.45
CA PHE A 266 8.84 10.95 -4.37
C PHE A 266 7.98 11.57 -5.47
N CYS A 267 7.59 12.83 -5.25
CA CYS A 267 6.83 13.62 -6.19
C CYS A 267 7.75 14.20 -7.26
N TRP A 268 7.89 13.49 -8.38
CA TRP A 268 8.53 14.03 -9.57
C TRP A 268 7.55 14.94 -10.32
N LEU A 269 7.94 16.19 -10.59
CA LEU A 269 7.04 17.17 -11.23
C LEU A 269 6.57 16.70 -12.62
N ARG A 270 7.47 16.03 -13.35
CA ARG A 270 7.19 15.45 -14.67
C ARG A 270 6.19 14.29 -14.61
N ASP A 271 6.45 13.32 -13.75
CA ASP A 271 5.65 12.09 -13.63
C ASP A 271 4.26 12.42 -13.09
N SER A 272 4.19 13.38 -12.16
CA SER A 272 2.93 13.92 -11.64
C SER A 272 2.11 14.56 -12.75
N TYR A 273 2.72 15.32 -13.66
CA TYR A 273 2.03 15.86 -14.84
C TYR A 273 1.40 14.77 -15.71
N PHE A 274 2.11 13.67 -16.00
CA PHE A 274 1.54 12.59 -16.80
C PHE A 274 0.37 11.90 -16.10
N THR A 275 0.45 11.74 -14.78
CA THR A 275 -0.66 11.22 -13.97
C THR A 275 -1.88 12.13 -14.02
N VAL A 276 -1.68 13.44 -13.78
CA VAL A 276 -2.73 14.45 -13.84
C VAL A 276 -3.36 14.49 -15.23
N LYS A 277 -2.55 14.53 -16.29
CA LYS A 277 -3.03 14.51 -17.67
C LYS A 277 -3.90 13.29 -17.97
N ALA A 278 -3.45 12.10 -17.57
CA ALA A 278 -4.19 10.86 -17.80
C ALA A 278 -5.54 10.86 -17.06
N LEU A 279 -5.58 11.32 -15.81
CA LEU A 279 -6.81 11.41 -15.03
C LEU A 279 -7.76 12.52 -15.54
N ASN A 280 -7.22 13.65 -16.00
CA ASN A 280 -7.99 14.74 -16.61
C ASN A 280 -8.65 14.30 -17.92
N LEU A 281 -7.98 13.50 -18.75
CA LEU A 281 -8.59 12.90 -19.95
C LEU A 281 -9.80 12.02 -19.63
N LEU A 282 -9.88 11.50 -18.40
CA LEU A 282 -11.02 10.73 -17.89
C LEU A 282 -12.02 11.58 -17.09
N GLY A 283 -11.86 12.90 -17.04
CA GLY A 283 -12.74 13.81 -16.29
C GLY A 283 -12.50 13.84 -14.77
N ALA A 284 -11.44 13.21 -14.27
CA ALA A 284 -11.09 13.21 -12.84
C ALA A 284 -10.22 14.43 -12.46
N THR A 285 -10.82 15.62 -12.44
CA THR A 285 -10.11 16.89 -12.25
C THR A 285 -9.62 17.15 -10.83
N LYS A 286 -10.17 16.47 -9.82
CA LYS A 286 -9.81 16.73 -8.42
C LYS A 286 -8.31 16.51 -8.13
N THR A 287 -7.72 15.49 -8.76
CA THR A 287 -6.28 15.22 -8.63
C THR A 287 -5.42 16.37 -9.17
N MET A 288 -5.87 17.05 -10.25
CA MET A 288 -5.21 18.24 -10.77
C MET A 288 -5.26 19.39 -9.77
N GLU A 289 -6.42 19.69 -9.19
CA GLU A 289 -6.57 20.76 -8.20
C GLU A 289 -5.64 20.55 -7.00
N ASP A 290 -5.61 19.33 -6.48
CA ASP A 290 -4.77 18.98 -5.32
C ASP A 290 -3.28 19.09 -5.69
N TYR A 291 -2.87 18.62 -6.88
CA TYR A 291 -1.50 18.75 -7.37
C TYR A 291 -1.08 20.21 -7.59
N LEU A 292 -1.94 21.06 -8.15
CA LEU A 292 -1.66 22.50 -8.29
C LEU A 292 -1.51 23.17 -6.91
N GLY A 293 -2.30 22.75 -5.92
CA GLY A 293 -2.12 23.14 -4.53
C GLY A 293 -0.74 22.74 -3.98
N TYR A 294 -0.32 21.49 -4.21
CA TYR A 294 1.00 21.00 -3.84
C TYR A 294 2.13 21.85 -4.46
N VAL A 295 2.11 22.03 -5.78
CA VAL A 295 3.12 22.80 -6.52
C VAL A 295 3.13 24.27 -6.11
N SER A 296 1.97 24.86 -5.82
CA SER A 296 1.88 26.24 -5.35
C SER A 296 2.56 26.40 -3.98
N ASN A 297 2.40 25.44 -3.07
CA ASN A 297 3.09 25.43 -1.79
C ASN A 297 4.60 25.23 -1.96
N VAL A 298 5.03 24.34 -2.87
CA VAL A 298 6.44 24.23 -3.26
C VAL A 298 6.95 25.59 -3.71
N ALA A 299 6.33 26.22 -4.70
CA ALA A 299 6.77 27.48 -5.29
C ALA A 299 6.81 28.62 -4.25
N ALA A 300 5.82 28.73 -3.38
CA ALA A 300 5.79 29.72 -2.31
C ALA A 300 6.91 29.55 -1.27
N GLY A 301 7.41 28.33 -1.09
CA GLY A 301 8.51 28.01 -0.18
C GLY A 301 9.92 28.17 -0.78
N LEU A 302 10.05 28.55 -2.05
CA LEU A 302 11.34 28.67 -2.75
C LEU A 302 11.88 30.10 -2.71
N PRO A 303 13.03 30.37 -2.06
CA PRO A 303 13.63 31.71 -2.02
C PRO A 303 14.12 32.20 -3.39
N ASP A 304 14.50 31.27 -4.27
CA ASP A 304 15.13 31.51 -5.57
C ASP A 304 14.21 31.19 -6.77
N GLY A 305 12.99 30.71 -6.49
CA GLY A 305 12.05 30.24 -7.52
C GLY A 305 12.52 28.99 -8.30
N TYR A 306 13.57 28.31 -7.85
CA TYR A 306 14.09 27.13 -8.54
C TYR A 306 13.30 25.87 -8.20
N LEU A 307 12.59 25.32 -9.19
CA LEU A 307 11.87 24.05 -9.08
C LEU A 307 12.82 22.89 -9.39
N GLN A 308 13.35 22.25 -8.35
CA GLN A 308 14.10 21.00 -8.48
C GLN A 308 13.23 19.86 -9.04
N PRO A 309 13.81 18.79 -9.59
CA PRO A 309 13.05 17.79 -10.35
C PRO A 309 12.00 17.03 -9.54
N LEU A 310 12.26 16.83 -8.24
CA LEU A 310 11.39 16.08 -7.34
C LEU A 310 11.42 16.61 -5.90
N PHE A 311 10.36 16.30 -5.15
CA PHE A 311 10.17 16.69 -3.75
C PHE A 311 9.56 15.54 -2.95
N GLY A 312 9.78 15.54 -1.63
CA GLY A 312 9.05 14.65 -0.72
C GLY A 312 7.58 15.03 -0.62
N LEU A 313 6.72 14.09 -0.22
CA LEU A 313 5.28 14.36 -0.14
C LEU A 313 4.93 15.44 0.90
N GLY A 314 5.80 15.65 1.89
CA GLY A 314 5.72 16.72 2.87
C GLY A 314 6.45 18.00 2.45
N LEU A 315 6.71 18.19 1.15
CA LEU A 315 7.46 19.31 0.57
C LEU A 315 8.97 19.29 0.89
N GLU A 316 9.51 18.15 1.33
CA GLU A 316 10.93 18.02 1.61
C GLU A 316 11.76 18.28 0.34
N ARG A 317 12.66 19.26 0.41
CA ARG A 317 13.59 19.60 -0.69
C ARG A 317 14.84 18.73 -0.69
N ARG A 318 15.38 18.45 0.50
CA ARG A 318 16.59 17.66 0.63
C ARG A 318 16.20 16.19 0.69
N LEU A 319 16.54 15.47 -0.36
CA LEU A 319 16.28 14.04 -0.50
C LEU A 319 17.62 13.30 -0.62
N ASP A 320 18.51 13.58 0.33
CA ASP A 320 19.87 13.05 0.38
C ASP A 320 19.82 11.51 0.22
N GLU A 321 20.46 11.02 -0.84
CA GLU A 321 20.42 9.60 -1.16
C GLU A 321 21.43 8.82 -0.31
N THR A 322 20.96 7.75 0.30
CA THR A 322 21.77 6.83 1.11
C THR A 322 21.51 5.40 0.68
N THR A 323 22.52 4.54 0.82
CA THR A 323 22.37 3.09 0.64
C THR A 323 21.90 2.47 1.95
N VAL A 324 20.97 1.54 1.86
CA VAL A 324 20.40 0.78 2.97
C VAL A 324 21.02 -0.62 2.98
N ASP A 325 21.95 -0.85 3.91
CA ASP A 325 22.69 -2.11 4.00
C ASP A 325 21.91 -3.25 4.66
N THR A 326 20.80 -2.93 5.33
CA THR A 326 19.95 -3.88 6.05
C THR A 326 19.03 -4.70 5.15
N LEU A 327 18.89 -4.30 3.88
CA LEU A 327 18.03 -4.98 2.90
C LEU A 327 18.87 -5.47 1.71
N PRO A 328 18.76 -6.75 1.30
CA PRO A 328 19.54 -7.32 0.21
C PRO A 328 19.10 -6.82 -1.18
N GLY A 329 17.91 -6.22 -1.29
CA GLY A 329 17.31 -5.75 -2.53
C GLY A 329 16.44 -6.80 -3.22
N TYR A 330 15.62 -6.34 -4.18
CA TYR A 330 14.69 -7.22 -4.89
C TYR A 330 15.42 -8.39 -5.55
N ARG A 331 15.16 -9.63 -5.10
CA ARG A 331 15.88 -10.84 -5.54
C ARG A 331 17.41 -10.76 -5.37
N GLY A 332 17.87 -10.03 -4.35
CA GLY A 332 19.28 -9.75 -4.10
C GLY A 332 19.91 -8.76 -5.10
N HIS A 333 19.08 -8.00 -5.83
CA HIS A 333 19.54 -6.96 -6.74
C HIS A 333 19.56 -5.62 -5.99
N GLY A 334 20.69 -5.33 -5.36
CA GLY A 334 20.95 -4.06 -4.70
C GLY A 334 21.69 -3.04 -5.60
N PRO A 335 22.07 -1.88 -5.03
CA PRO A 335 21.83 -1.47 -3.65
C PRO A 335 20.36 -1.09 -3.39
N VAL A 336 19.90 -1.16 -2.15
CA VAL A 336 18.65 -0.51 -1.74
C VAL A 336 18.96 0.94 -1.40
N ARG A 337 18.11 1.87 -1.85
CA ARG A 337 18.30 3.31 -1.71
C ARG A 337 17.14 3.93 -0.93
N SER A 338 17.50 4.89 -0.09
CA SER A 338 16.58 5.80 0.61
C SER A 338 16.94 7.22 0.20
N GLY A 339 15.97 8.02 -0.22
CA GLY A 339 16.23 9.30 -0.87
C GLY A 339 16.55 9.13 -2.36
N ASN A 340 16.82 10.23 -3.05
CA ASN A 340 17.06 10.21 -4.49
C ASN A 340 17.90 11.41 -4.93
N ALA A 341 19.12 11.16 -5.38
CA ALA A 341 20.11 12.19 -5.70
C ALA A 341 19.70 13.10 -6.88
N ALA A 342 18.66 12.74 -7.64
CA ALA A 342 18.15 13.56 -8.71
C ALA A 342 17.58 14.91 -8.23
N TYR A 343 17.31 15.09 -6.94
CA TYR A 343 16.84 16.36 -6.39
C TYR A 343 17.84 17.51 -6.61
N ALA A 344 19.14 17.20 -6.74
CA ALA A 344 20.20 18.16 -7.02
C ALA A 344 20.48 18.35 -8.53
N GLN A 345 19.83 17.57 -9.40
CA GLN A 345 20.02 17.68 -10.84
C GLN A 345 19.26 18.89 -11.41
N VAL A 346 19.76 19.42 -12.53
CA VAL A 346 19.07 20.45 -13.30
C VAL A 346 18.28 19.80 -14.42
N GLN A 347 16.95 19.87 -14.35
CA GLN A 347 16.03 19.40 -15.38
C GLN A 347 15.10 20.54 -15.80
N ASN A 348 15.21 20.97 -17.06
CA ASN A 348 14.55 22.20 -17.53
C ASN A 348 13.09 22.02 -17.94
N ASP A 349 12.62 20.78 -18.05
CA ASP A 349 11.28 20.41 -18.49
C ASP A 349 10.25 20.35 -17.35
N GLY A 350 10.68 20.28 -16.09
CA GLY A 350 9.77 20.32 -14.93
C GLY A 350 8.87 21.56 -14.91
N TYR A 351 9.39 22.72 -15.32
CA TYR A 351 8.63 23.94 -15.47
C TYR A 351 7.50 23.81 -16.50
N GLY A 352 7.80 23.21 -17.66
CA GLY A 352 6.81 22.97 -18.70
C GLY A 352 5.72 22.00 -18.24
N SER A 353 6.11 20.94 -17.53
CA SER A 353 5.17 20.00 -16.92
C SER A 353 4.21 20.66 -15.94
N VAL A 354 4.70 21.60 -15.11
CA VAL A 354 3.85 22.35 -14.18
C VAL A 354 2.89 23.29 -14.90
N ILE A 355 3.36 24.03 -15.90
CA ILE A 355 2.51 25.00 -16.64
C ILE A 355 1.41 24.30 -17.44
N LEU A 356 1.67 23.09 -17.94
CA LEU A 356 0.72 22.31 -18.73
C LEU A 356 -0.27 21.48 -17.90
N ALA A 357 -0.06 21.35 -16.59
CA ALA A 357 -0.79 20.43 -15.71
C ALA A 357 -2.26 20.79 -15.51
#